data_AF-A0A2T6KAY7-F1
#
_entry.id   AF-A0A2T6KAY7-F1
#
_cell.length_a   1.000
_cell.length_b   1.000
_cell.length_c   1.000
_cell.angle_alpha   90.00
_cell.angle_beta   90.00
_cell.angle_gamma   90.00
#
_symmetry.space_group_name_H-M   'P 1'
#
loop_
_entity.id
_entity.type
_entity.pdbx_description
1 polymer ?
#
loop_
_entity_poly.entity_id
_entity_poly.type
_entity_poly.pdbx_seq_one_letter_code
_entity_poly.pdbx_strand_id
1 'polypeptide(L)'
;MIVDYTMDELKKIDIGYGYTADNGKTFPFRGKGIGLMPSLNEALSQFPDQLFLIHIKSDDPKEGEQLADFLSTLSNDRLEQLTVYGGDQPIATLKNRLPNLRVMSMETLKSCLLPYIGIGWTGVMPEECKHTEVHIPEKYAPWIWGWPDKLSNRMDAVDTRVILVAGDGNWSEGFDSEEDFKRLPTNYSGGIWTNRIDRIAPLVK
;
A
#
# COMPACT_ATOMS: atom_id res chain seq x y z
N MET A 1 -19.37 -12.82 9.62
CA MET A 1 -18.19 -12.10 9.08
C MET A 1 -18.01 -12.50 7.61
N ILE A 2 -17.13 -11.85 6.83
CA ILE A 2 -16.96 -12.16 5.38
C ILE A 2 -16.60 -13.64 5.17
N VAL A 3 -15.80 -14.22 6.07
CA VAL A 3 -15.32 -15.61 6.05
C VAL A 3 -16.41 -16.68 6.10
N ASP A 4 -17.65 -16.32 6.43
CA ASP A 4 -18.78 -17.27 6.53
C ASP A 4 -19.49 -17.51 5.19
N TYR A 5 -19.04 -16.84 4.11
CA TYR A 5 -19.69 -16.85 2.81
C TYR A 5 -18.72 -17.28 1.71
N THR A 6 -19.24 -18.05 0.75
CA THR A 6 -18.54 -18.36 -0.49
C THR A 6 -18.42 -17.13 -1.40
N MET A 7 -17.49 -17.15 -2.36
CA MET A 7 -17.40 -16.07 -3.34
C MET A 7 -18.70 -15.89 -4.14
N ASP A 8 -19.41 -16.98 -4.47
CA ASP A 8 -20.69 -16.93 -5.18
C ASP A 8 -21.81 -16.26 -4.35
N GLU A 9 -21.78 -16.41 -3.03
CA GLU A 9 -22.69 -15.71 -2.12
C GLU A 9 -22.29 -14.25 -1.96
N LEU A 10 -21.00 -13.97 -1.79
CA LEU A 10 -20.47 -12.61 -1.68
C LEU A 10 -20.78 -11.78 -2.93
N LYS A 11 -20.73 -12.38 -4.12
CA LYS A 11 -21.11 -11.71 -5.38
C LYS A 11 -22.58 -11.31 -5.44
N LYS A 12 -23.47 -11.91 -4.64
CA LYS A 12 -24.89 -11.51 -4.59
C LYS A 12 -25.12 -10.23 -3.76
N ILE A 13 -24.10 -9.77 -3.03
CA ILE A 13 -24.18 -8.57 -2.18
C ILE A 13 -24.01 -7.31 -3.03
N ASP A 14 -24.80 -6.29 -2.73
CA ASP A 14 -24.67 -4.96 -3.34
C ASP A 14 -23.53 -4.16 -2.70
N ILE A 15 -22.34 -4.20 -3.31
CA ILE A 15 -21.18 -3.42 -2.84
C ILE A 15 -21.36 -1.90 -3.00
N GLY A 16 -22.38 -1.46 -3.74
CA GLY A 16 -22.76 -0.05 -3.87
C GLY A 16 -23.72 0.45 -2.80
N TYR A 17 -24.29 -0.45 -1.97
CA TYR A 17 -25.41 -0.12 -1.09
C TYR A 17 -25.11 0.99 -0.08
N GLY A 18 -23.91 0.93 0.51
CA GLY A 18 -23.43 1.85 1.54
C GLY A 18 -22.57 2.99 1.01
N TYR A 19 -22.23 3.01 -0.28
CA TYR A 19 -21.37 4.05 -0.82
C TYR A 19 -22.07 5.41 -0.83
N THR A 20 -21.40 6.40 -0.24
CA THR A 20 -21.82 7.80 -0.25
C THR A 20 -20.60 8.70 -0.33
N ALA A 21 -20.68 9.74 -1.16
CA ALA A 21 -19.63 10.76 -1.30
C ALA A 21 -19.99 12.07 -0.57
N ASP A 22 -21.18 12.14 0.02
CA ASP A 22 -21.76 13.36 0.61
C ASP A 22 -22.26 13.13 2.05
N ASN A 23 -21.61 12.22 2.76
CA ASN A 23 -21.89 11.86 4.15
C ASN A 23 -23.33 11.36 4.39
N GLY A 24 -23.82 10.52 3.47
CA GLY A 24 -25.08 9.80 3.61
C GLY A 24 -26.31 10.55 3.07
N LYS A 25 -26.13 11.70 2.40
CA LYS A 25 -27.24 12.41 1.77
C LYS A 25 -27.73 11.69 0.52
N THR A 26 -26.80 11.13 -0.26
CA THR A 26 -27.10 10.31 -1.45
C THR A 26 -26.32 9.01 -1.48
N PHE A 27 -26.89 8.02 -2.19
CA PHE A 27 -26.33 6.68 -2.38
C PHE A 27 -26.38 6.30 -3.87
N PRO A 28 -25.54 6.91 -4.72
CA PRO A 28 -25.67 6.87 -6.18
C PRO A 28 -25.49 5.47 -6.80
N PHE A 29 -24.88 4.53 -6.06
CA PHE A 29 -24.61 3.16 -6.50
C PHE A 29 -25.49 2.11 -5.85
N ARG A 30 -26.44 2.49 -5.00
CA ARG A 30 -27.38 1.53 -4.41
C ARG A 30 -28.19 0.85 -5.49
N GLY A 31 -28.28 -0.49 -5.41
CA GLY A 31 -28.91 -1.37 -6.38
C GLY A 31 -28.07 -1.64 -7.63
N LYS A 32 -26.88 -1.04 -7.76
CA LYS A 32 -26.01 -1.16 -8.94
C LYS A 32 -24.77 -2.02 -8.71
N GLY A 33 -24.45 -2.37 -7.46
CA GLY A 33 -23.26 -3.13 -7.11
C GLY A 33 -23.46 -4.65 -7.03
N ILE A 34 -24.67 -5.16 -7.27
CA ILE A 34 -24.94 -6.61 -7.22
C ILE A 34 -24.16 -7.31 -8.34
N GLY A 35 -23.44 -8.37 -8.01
CA GLY A 35 -22.61 -9.12 -8.96
C GLY A 35 -21.24 -8.52 -9.22
N LEU A 36 -20.95 -7.32 -8.68
CA LEU A 36 -19.75 -6.56 -9.01
C LEU A 36 -18.59 -6.75 -8.01
N MET A 37 -18.75 -7.57 -6.96
CA MET A 37 -17.65 -7.84 -6.03
C MET A 37 -16.56 -8.69 -6.71
N PRO A 38 -15.35 -8.15 -6.94
CA PRO A 38 -14.28 -8.90 -7.57
C PRO A 38 -13.59 -9.81 -6.55
N SER A 39 -13.18 -10.99 -6.99
CA SER A 39 -12.09 -11.72 -6.34
C SER A 39 -10.73 -11.08 -6.65
N LEU A 40 -9.70 -11.40 -5.86
CA LEU A 40 -8.34 -10.93 -6.14
C LEU A 40 -7.87 -11.38 -7.54
N ASN A 41 -8.17 -12.61 -7.93
CA ASN A 41 -7.80 -13.12 -9.26
C ASN A 41 -8.45 -12.31 -10.39
N GLU A 42 -9.73 -11.97 -10.26
CA GLU A 42 -10.42 -11.13 -11.25
C GLU A 42 -9.82 -9.72 -11.33
N ALA A 43 -9.49 -9.11 -10.19
CA ALA A 43 -8.83 -7.82 -10.15
C ALA A 43 -7.44 -7.85 -10.82
N LEU A 44 -6.61 -8.84 -10.49
CA LEU A 44 -5.28 -8.96 -11.08
C LEU A 44 -5.32 -9.30 -12.57
N SER A 45 -6.33 -10.08 -13.01
CA SER A 45 -6.52 -10.43 -14.42
C SER A 45 -7.02 -9.26 -15.26
N GLN A 46 -7.87 -8.40 -14.69
CA GLN A 46 -8.38 -7.20 -15.37
C GLN A 46 -7.28 -6.14 -15.56
N PHE A 47 -6.28 -6.12 -14.69
CA PHE A 47 -5.22 -5.13 -14.66
C PHE A 47 -3.82 -5.81 -14.63
N PRO A 48 -3.46 -6.54 -15.70
CA PRO A 48 -2.28 -7.39 -15.71
C PRO A 48 -0.96 -6.61 -15.65
N ASP A 49 -0.96 -5.35 -16.11
CA ASP A 49 0.24 -4.50 -16.20
C ASP A 49 0.30 -3.41 -15.12
N GLN A 50 -0.69 -3.37 -14.22
CA GLN A 50 -0.75 -2.36 -13.17
C GLN A 50 -0.04 -2.82 -11.90
N LEU A 51 0.57 -1.86 -11.20
CA LEU A 51 1.09 -2.08 -9.85
C LEU A 51 -0.08 -2.22 -8.87
N PHE A 52 0.00 -3.20 -7.96
CA PHE A 52 -1.00 -3.40 -6.92
C PHE A 52 -0.38 -3.31 -5.54
N LEU A 53 -1.06 -2.60 -4.65
CA LEU A 53 -0.83 -2.69 -3.22
C LEU A 53 -1.99 -3.46 -2.58
N ILE A 54 -1.68 -4.64 -2.03
CA ILE A 54 -2.66 -5.57 -1.47
C ILE A 54 -2.62 -5.48 0.06
N HIS A 55 -3.75 -5.17 0.70
CA HIS A 55 -3.86 -5.10 2.15
C HIS A 55 -4.48 -6.37 2.74
N ILE A 56 -3.72 -7.11 3.57
CA ILE A 56 -4.28 -8.15 4.45
C ILE A 56 -4.92 -7.47 5.66
N LYS A 57 -6.23 -7.65 5.84
CA LYS A 57 -7.03 -6.86 6.79
C LYS A 57 -7.00 -7.38 8.23
N SER A 58 -6.57 -8.62 8.43
CA SER A 58 -6.40 -9.21 9.77
C SER A 58 -4.91 -9.36 10.13
N ASP A 59 -4.66 -9.80 11.36
CA ASP A 59 -3.33 -10.22 11.83
C ASP A 59 -3.27 -11.77 11.97
N ASP A 60 -4.10 -12.50 11.21
CA ASP A 60 -4.09 -13.97 11.21
C ASP A 60 -3.02 -14.50 10.23
N PRO A 61 -2.01 -15.27 10.69
CA PRO A 61 -1.00 -15.85 9.80
C PRO A 61 -1.59 -16.72 8.69
N LYS A 62 -2.76 -17.35 8.89
CA LYS A 62 -3.43 -18.18 7.87
C LYS A 62 -3.83 -17.39 6.64
N GLU A 63 -4.20 -16.12 6.77
CA GLU A 63 -4.47 -15.27 5.61
C GLU A 63 -3.19 -15.03 4.79
N GLY A 64 -2.05 -14.93 5.47
CA GLY A 64 -0.73 -14.90 4.83
C GLY A 64 -0.41 -16.18 4.07
N GLU A 65 -0.71 -17.35 4.64
CA GLU A 65 -0.54 -18.66 3.96
C GLU A 65 -1.42 -18.78 2.71
N GLN A 66 -2.71 -18.44 2.81
CA GLN A 66 -3.65 -18.50 1.69
C GLN A 66 -3.24 -17.56 0.56
N LEU A 67 -2.81 -16.34 0.90
CA LEU A 67 -2.32 -15.40 -0.09
C LEU A 67 -1.00 -15.90 -0.71
N ALA A 68 -0.09 -16.47 0.08
CA ALA A 68 1.14 -17.06 -0.43
C ALA A 68 0.86 -18.18 -1.45
N ASP A 69 -0.09 -19.07 -1.12
CA ASP A 69 -0.49 -20.17 -2.01
C ASP A 69 -1.00 -19.62 -3.35
N PHE A 70 -1.87 -18.61 -3.33
CA PHE A 70 -2.35 -17.96 -4.55
C PHE A 70 -1.24 -17.26 -5.32
N LEU A 71 -0.46 -16.38 -4.67
CA LEU A 71 0.58 -15.59 -5.32
C LEU A 71 1.71 -16.46 -5.89
N SER A 72 2.01 -17.60 -5.29
CA SER A 72 3.03 -18.54 -5.79
C SER A 72 2.71 -19.11 -7.17
N THR A 73 1.47 -18.99 -7.64
CA THR A 73 1.05 -19.42 -8.98
C THR A 73 1.31 -18.38 -10.07
N LEU A 74 1.66 -17.15 -9.68
CA LEU A 74 1.91 -16.04 -10.61
C LEU A 74 3.35 -16.06 -11.13
N SER A 75 3.59 -15.42 -12.28
CA SER A 75 4.95 -15.25 -12.80
C SER A 75 5.76 -14.30 -11.91
N ASN A 76 7.10 -14.44 -11.94
CA ASN A 76 7.98 -13.52 -11.23
C ASN A 76 7.75 -12.06 -11.67
N ASP A 77 7.61 -11.82 -12.97
CA ASP A 77 7.31 -10.48 -13.51
C ASP A 77 6.02 -9.90 -12.92
N ARG A 78 5.02 -10.75 -12.68
CA ARG A 78 3.79 -10.31 -12.03
C ARG A 78 4.02 -10.02 -10.55
N LEU A 79 4.79 -10.86 -9.83
CA LEU A 79 5.11 -10.65 -8.42
C LEU A 79 5.88 -9.33 -8.17
N GLU A 80 6.77 -8.93 -9.08
CA GLU A 80 7.51 -7.65 -9.02
C GLU A 80 6.58 -6.41 -9.02
N GLN A 81 5.39 -6.55 -9.60
CA GLN A 81 4.38 -5.50 -9.65
C GLN A 81 3.52 -5.43 -8.38
N LEU A 82 3.63 -6.41 -7.48
CA LEU A 82 2.81 -6.50 -6.28
C LEU A 82 3.61 -6.04 -5.05
N THR A 83 2.96 -5.24 -4.23
CA THR A 83 3.35 -5.01 -2.83
C THR A 83 2.24 -5.56 -1.95
N VAL A 84 2.58 -6.27 -0.87
CA VAL A 84 1.59 -6.71 0.13
C VAL A 84 1.87 -6.06 1.48
N TYR A 85 0.84 -5.52 2.13
CA TYR A 85 0.96 -4.95 3.46
C TYR A 85 -0.14 -5.41 4.42
N GLY A 86 0.13 -5.37 5.72
CA GLY A 86 -0.82 -5.82 6.74
C GLY A 86 -0.19 -5.97 8.13
N GLY A 87 -0.82 -6.79 8.96
CA GLY A 87 -0.29 -7.18 10.27
C GLY A 87 1.05 -7.92 10.20
N ASP A 88 1.82 -7.90 11.28
CA ASP A 88 3.16 -8.48 11.31
C ASP A 88 3.13 -10.00 11.09
N GLN A 89 2.13 -10.70 11.64
CA GLN A 89 2.02 -12.17 11.53
C GLN A 89 1.77 -12.67 10.09
N PRO A 90 0.75 -12.18 9.35
CA PRO A 90 0.53 -12.60 7.97
C PRO A 90 1.66 -12.16 7.04
N ILE A 91 2.26 -10.99 7.27
CA ILE A 91 3.38 -10.50 6.45
C ILE A 91 4.65 -11.33 6.66
N ALA A 92 4.99 -11.68 7.90
CA ALA A 92 6.11 -12.58 8.17
C ALA A 92 5.90 -13.95 7.51
N THR A 93 4.68 -14.49 7.58
CA THR A 93 4.31 -15.76 6.94
C THR A 93 4.47 -15.68 5.41
N LEU A 94 3.98 -14.60 4.80
CA LEU A 94 4.10 -14.36 3.36
C LEU A 94 5.56 -14.22 2.93
N LYS A 95 6.37 -13.45 3.66
CA LYS A 95 7.80 -13.24 3.36
C LYS A 95 8.61 -14.54 3.47
N ASN A 96 8.30 -15.40 4.43
CA ASN A 96 8.96 -16.70 4.57
C ASN A 96 8.66 -17.63 3.37
N ARG A 97 7.43 -17.57 2.82
CA ARG A 97 7.01 -18.38 1.67
C ARG A 97 7.49 -17.79 0.33
N LEU A 98 7.50 -16.47 0.22
CA LEU A 98 7.84 -15.70 -0.97
C LEU A 98 8.90 -14.64 -0.62
N PRO A 99 10.18 -15.01 -0.46
CA PRO A 99 11.22 -14.13 0.05
C PRO A 99 11.53 -12.94 -0.87
N ASN A 100 11.24 -13.06 -2.17
CA ASN A 100 11.43 -12.00 -3.15
C ASN A 100 10.20 -11.10 -3.31
N LEU A 101 9.09 -11.36 -2.60
CA LEU A 101 7.94 -10.46 -2.68
C LEU A 101 8.21 -9.19 -1.86
N ARG A 102 7.84 -8.05 -2.43
CA ARG A 102 7.80 -6.76 -1.73
C ARG A 102 6.69 -6.79 -0.68
N VAL A 103 7.07 -6.66 0.59
CA VAL A 103 6.12 -6.69 1.71
C VAL A 103 6.33 -5.54 2.68
N MET A 104 5.29 -5.17 3.41
CA MET A 104 5.32 -4.14 4.43
C MET A 104 4.45 -4.49 5.65
N SER A 105 5.02 -4.39 6.84
CA SER A 105 4.29 -4.38 8.11
C SER A 105 4.92 -3.35 9.05
N MET A 106 4.41 -3.22 10.28
CA MET A 106 5.01 -2.32 11.26
C MET A 106 6.42 -2.79 11.67
N GLU A 107 6.61 -4.10 11.79
CA GLU A 107 7.90 -4.72 12.03
C GLU A 107 8.90 -4.45 10.89
N THR A 108 8.52 -4.68 9.63
CA THR A 108 9.43 -4.43 8.50
C THR A 108 9.74 -2.94 8.31
N LEU A 109 8.76 -2.08 8.57
CA LEU A 109 8.97 -0.63 8.55
C LEU A 109 10.03 -0.21 9.57
N LYS A 110 9.95 -0.73 10.81
CA LYS A 110 10.92 -0.45 11.88
C LYS A 110 12.29 -1.04 11.57
N SER A 111 12.35 -2.27 11.06
CA SER A 111 13.63 -2.92 10.73
C SER A 111 14.36 -2.21 9.60
N CYS A 112 13.64 -1.59 8.66
CA CYS A 112 14.25 -0.70 7.67
C CYS A 112 14.61 0.69 8.25
N LEU A 113 13.63 1.42 8.78
CA LEU A 113 13.80 2.86 9.05
C LEU A 113 14.62 3.14 10.32
N LEU A 114 14.54 2.33 11.39
CA LEU A 114 15.30 2.61 12.61
C LEU A 114 16.81 2.50 12.40
N PRO A 115 17.34 1.44 11.75
CA PRO A 115 18.75 1.42 11.37
C PRO A 115 19.10 2.56 10.43
N TYR A 116 18.28 2.84 9.40
CA TYR A 116 18.55 3.92 8.46
C TYR A 116 18.66 5.30 9.15
N ILE A 117 17.82 5.59 10.15
CA ILE A 117 17.91 6.83 10.94
C ILE A 117 19.25 6.91 11.69
N GLY A 118 19.74 5.79 12.24
CA GLY A 118 21.00 5.73 12.98
C GLY A 118 22.26 5.82 12.10
N ILE A 119 22.26 5.17 10.93
CA ILE A 119 23.47 5.04 10.08
C ILE A 119 23.37 5.74 8.72
N GLY A 120 22.20 6.27 8.33
CA GLY A 120 21.96 6.81 7.00
C GLY A 120 22.80 8.03 6.63
N TRP A 121 23.36 8.74 7.62
CA TRP A 121 24.33 9.81 7.40
C TRP A 121 25.62 9.33 6.73
N THR A 122 25.99 8.06 6.93
CA THR A 122 27.15 7.42 6.28
C THR A 122 26.88 7.08 4.81
N GLY A 123 25.61 7.03 4.41
CA GLY A 123 25.16 6.59 3.09
C GLY A 123 24.98 5.09 2.92
N VAL A 124 25.17 4.30 3.97
CA VAL A 124 24.85 2.86 3.98
C VAL A 124 23.33 2.66 4.01
N MET A 125 22.85 1.74 3.19
CA MET A 125 21.46 1.26 3.18
C MET A 125 21.35 -0.05 3.97
N PRO A 126 20.43 -0.15 4.96
CA PRO A 126 20.13 -1.41 5.63
C PRO A 126 19.62 -2.46 4.64
N GLU A 127 19.91 -3.74 4.89
CA GLU A 127 19.47 -4.84 4.03
C GLU A 127 17.95 -4.99 4.02
N GLU A 128 17.32 -4.73 5.16
CA GLU A 128 15.88 -4.75 5.36
C GLU A 128 15.15 -3.64 4.57
N CYS A 129 15.88 -2.61 4.15
CA CYS A 129 15.38 -1.56 3.27
C CYS A 129 15.54 -1.88 1.78
N LYS A 130 15.96 -3.07 1.37
CA LYS A 130 16.05 -3.43 -0.06
C LYS A 130 14.77 -4.11 -0.52
N HIS A 131 14.29 -3.75 -1.71
CA HIS A 131 13.12 -4.35 -2.33
C HIS A 131 11.89 -4.39 -1.37
N THR A 132 11.60 -3.26 -0.73
CA THR A 132 10.45 -3.11 0.18
C THR A 132 9.58 -1.91 -0.24
N GLU A 133 8.50 -1.65 0.50
CA GLU A 133 7.73 -0.43 0.41
C GLU A 133 7.60 0.14 1.81
N VAL A 134 7.79 1.45 1.95
CA VAL A 134 7.67 2.15 3.23
C VAL A 134 6.69 3.29 3.10
N HIS A 135 5.71 3.30 4.00
CA HIS A 135 4.76 4.40 4.13
C HIS A 135 5.22 5.30 5.26
N ILE A 136 5.60 6.53 4.91
CA ILE A 136 6.21 7.48 5.85
C ILE A 136 5.24 8.64 6.04
N PRO A 137 4.79 8.93 7.28
CA PRO A 137 3.98 10.11 7.53
C PRO A 137 4.76 11.41 7.30
N GLU A 138 4.10 12.40 6.68
CA GLU A 138 4.71 13.69 6.32
C GLU A 138 5.34 14.41 7.52
N LYS A 139 4.81 14.18 8.73
CA LYS A 139 5.36 14.73 9.99
C LYS A 139 6.72 14.13 10.38
N TYR A 140 6.97 12.87 10.06
CA TYR A 140 8.22 12.19 10.43
C TYR A 140 9.27 12.24 9.32
N ALA A 141 8.85 12.36 8.06
CA ALA A 141 9.76 12.34 6.91
C ALA A 141 10.93 13.35 7.02
N PRO A 142 10.75 14.62 7.46
CA PRO A 142 11.83 15.59 7.61
C PRO A 142 12.93 15.20 8.62
N TRP A 143 12.65 14.26 9.52
CA TRP A 143 13.61 13.79 10.53
C TRP A 143 14.49 12.63 10.02
N ILE A 144 14.17 12.10 8.83
CA ILE A 144 14.90 10.99 8.23
C ILE A 144 16.06 11.55 7.39
N TRP A 145 17.24 10.95 7.57
CA TRP A 145 18.47 11.44 6.94
C TRP A 145 18.35 11.49 5.41
N GLY A 146 18.57 12.70 4.87
CA GLY A 146 18.58 12.94 3.43
C GLY A 146 17.22 13.29 2.83
N TRP A 147 16.17 13.45 3.64
CA TRP A 147 14.88 13.92 3.16
C TRP A 147 14.99 15.29 2.43
N PRO A 148 14.24 15.51 1.33
CA PRO A 148 13.46 14.51 0.58
C PRO A 148 14.34 13.74 -0.42
N ASP A 149 15.11 14.45 -1.24
CA ASP A 149 15.66 13.91 -2.50
C ASP A 149 16.72 12.83 -2.27
N LYS A 150 17.60 13.02 -1.29
CA LYS A 150 18.69 12.07 -1.03
C LYS A 150 18.14 10.77 -0.43
N LEU A 151 17.08 10.85 0.37
CA LEU A 151 16.38 9.68 0.88
C LEU A 151 15.71 8.93 -0.29
N SER A 152 14.88 9.63 -1.07
CA SER A 152 14.16 9.03 -2.20
C SER A 152 15.13 8.36 -3.17
N ASN A 153 16.17 9.06 -3.61
CA ASN A 153 17.16 8.51 -4.54
C ASN A 153 17.88 7.27 -4.00
N ARG A 154 18.11 7.19 -2.69
CA ARG A 154 18.76 6.02 -2.06
C ARG A 154 17.82 4.83 -1.95
N MET A 155 16.56 5.09 -1.61
CA MET A 155 15.52 4.06 -1.54
C MET A 155 15.24 3.50 -2.95
N ASP A 156 15.13 4.38 -3.96
CA ASP A 156 14.96 3.98 -5.35
C ASP A 156 16.13 3.14 -5.86
N ALA A 157 17.38 3.48 -5.48
CA ALA A 157 18.57 2.73 -5.86
C ALA A 157 18.63 1.29 -5.31
N VAL A 158 17.83 0.98 -4.28
CA VAL A 158 17.68 -0.37 -3.72
C VAL A 158 16.28 -0.94 -3.94
N ASP A 159 15.53 -0.36 -4.89
CA ASP A 159 14.20 -0.79 -5.29
C ASP A 159 13.15 -0.73 -4.16
N THR A 160 13.31 0.25 -3.27
CA THR A 160 12.35 0.54 -2.21
C THR A 160 11.43 1.69 -2.57
N ARG A 161 10.14 1.40 -2.57
CA ARG A 161 9.09 2.38 -2.85
C ARG A 161 8.83 3.21 -1.59
N VAL A 162 9.01 4.52 -1.71
CA VAL A 162 8.67 5.47 -0.64
C VAL A 162 7.31 6.11 -0.96
N ILE A 163 6.32 5.86 -0.10
CA ILE A 163 5.01 6.50 -0.17
C ILE A 163 4.88 7.47 1.00
N LEU A 164 4.73 8.75 0.72
CA LEU A 164 4.39 9.74 1.73
C LEU A 164 2.90 9.66 2.03
N VAL A 165 2.56 9.50 3.31
CA VAL A 165 1.17 9.60 3.80
C VAL A 165 1.00 10.93 4.53
N ALA A 166 -0.19 11.51 4.48
CA ALA A 166 -0.46 12.76 5.19
C ALA A 166 -0.51 12.53 6.71
N GLY A 167 -0.57 13.62 7.47
CA GLY A 167 -0.82 13.55 8.92
C GLY A 167 0.36 13.03 9.74
N ASP A 168 0.05 12.34 10.85
CA ASP A 168 1.01 12.02 11.91
C ASP A 168 1.21 10.53 12.22
N GLY A 169 0.75 9.67 11.31
CA GLY A 169 0.96 8.22 11.38
C GLY A 169 -0.20 7.41 11.97
N ASN A 170 -1.32 8.07 12.31
CA ASN A 170 -2.59 7.37 12.46
C ASN A 170 -3.10 6.99 11.06
N TRP A 171 -3.42 5.71 10.85
CA TRP A 171 -4.05 5.12 9.66
C TRP A 171 -4.06 5.94 8.34
N SER A 172 -3.20 5.59 7.38
CA SER A 172 -3.27 5.89 5.91
C SER A 172 -4.00 7.17 5.50
N GLU A 173 -3.68 8.30 6.13
CA GLU A 173 -4.26 9.60 5.77
C GLU A 173 -3.76 10.01 4.36
N GLY A 174 -4.68 10.50 3.54
CA GLY A 174 -4.40 10.91 2.17
C GLY A 174 -4.10 12.39 2.07
N PHE A 175 -3.23 12.74 1.13
CA PHE A 175 -3.22 14.08 0.54
C PHE A 175 -4.50 14.19 -0.29
N ASP A 176 -5.54 14.88 0.19
CA ASP A 176 -6.89 14.81 -0.39
C ASP A 176 -7.38 16.15 -0.96
N SER A 177 -6.60 17.21 -0.77
CA SER A 177 -6.87 18.57 -1.25
C SER A 177 -5.64 19.24 -1.88
N GLU A 178 -5.87 20.33 -2.62
CA GLU A 178 -4.78 21.17 -3.13
C GLU A 178 -3.92 21.75 -2.00
N GLU A 179 -4.50 22.00 -0.83
CA GLU A 179 -3.77 22.52 0.34
C GLU A 179 -2.84 21.48 0.92
N ASP A 180 -3.25 20.21 0.95
CA ASP A 180 -2.38 19.09 1.32
C ASP A 180 -1.23 18.98 0.32
N PHE A 181 -1.53 19.04 -0.97
CA PHE A 181 -0.53 18.93 -2.02
C PHE A 181 0.55 20.02 -1.93
N LYS A 182 0.19 21.24 -1.51
CA LYS A 182 1.14 22.35 -1.30
C LYS A 182 2.12 22.12 -0.14
N ARG A 183 1.86 21.17 0.77
CA ARG A 183 2.79 20.81 1.85
C ARG A 183 3.92 19.90 1.39
N LEU A 184 3.78 19.27 0.22
CA LEU A 184 4.83 18.44 -0.35
C LEU A 184 6.10 19.27 -0.61
N PRO A 185 7.28 18.67 -0.44
CA PRO A 185 8.52 19.34 -0.82
C PRO A 185 8.50 19.78 -2.29
N THR A 186 9.20 20.88 -2.59
CA THR A 186 9.33 21.35 -3.97
C THR A 186 10.01 20.28 -4.83
N ASN A 187 9.41 19.98 -5.99
CA ASN A 187 9.86 18.91 -6.91
C ASN A 187 9.86 17.50 -6.30
N TYR A 188 9.02 17.23 -5.30
CA TYR A 188 8.86 15.89 -4.77
C TYR A 188 8.45 14.89 -5.88
N SER A 189 9.25 13.84 -6.05
CA SER A 189 9.07 12.82 -7.08
C SER A 189 8.70 11.44 -6.53
N GLY A 190 8.54 11.32 -5.21
CA GLY A 190 8.13 10.07 -4.56
C GLY A 190 6.64 9.81 -4.67
N GLY A 191 6.20 8.63 -4.21
CA GLY A 191 4.78 8.30 -4.17
C GLY A 191 4.04 9.09 -3.08
N ILE A 192 2.76 9.38 -3.31
CA ILE A 192 1.87 9.98 -2.30
C ILE A 192 0.61 9.13 -2.15
N TRP A 193 0.10 9.04 -0.93
CA TRP A 193 -1.19 8.40 -0.65
C TRP A 193 -2.32 9.40 -0.81
N THR A 194 -3.42 9.02 -1.49
CA THR A 194 -4.60 9.88 -1.65
C THR A 194 -5.89 9.06 -1.73
N ASN A 195 -6.96 9.59 -1.14
CA ASN A 195 -8.33 9.13 -1.33
C ASN A 195 -9.04 9.89 -2.46
N ARG A 196 -8.43 10.96 -2.99
CA ARG A 196 -9.00 11.90 -3.96
C ARG A 196 -8.15 12.03 -5.21
N ILE A 197 -7.90 10.89 -5.87
CA ILE A 197 -7.15 10.86 -7.13
C ILE A 197 -7.75 11.79 -8.20
N ASP A 198 -9.08 11.98 -8.19
CA ASP A 198 -9.80 12.90 -9.07
C ASP A 198 -9.38 14.38 -8.89
N ARG A 199 -8.90 14.74 -7.71
CA ARG A 199 -8.43 16.10 -7.37
C ARG A 199 -6.92 16.24 -7.43
N ILE A 200 -6.21 15.20 -7.00
CA ILE A 200 -4.76 15.26 -6.83
C ILE A 200 -4.02 14.95 -8.11
N ALA A 201 -4.47 13.99 -8.91
CA ALA A 201 -3.77 13.62 -10.14
C ALA A 201 -3.53 14.80 -11.11
N PRO A 202 -4.47 15.75 -11.30
CA PRO A 202 -4.22 16.94 -12.13
C PRO A 202 -3.14 17.91 -11.61
N LEU A 203 -2.76 17.81 -10.33
CA LEU A 203 -1.75 18.66 -9.69
C LEU A 203 -0.35 18.07 -9.79
N VAL A 204 -0.26 16.75 -9.97
CA VAL A 204 1.00 16.04 -10.20
C VAL A 204 1.49 16.40 -11.60
N LYS A 205 2.73 16.86 -11.69
CA LYS A 205 3.37 17.27 -12.95
C LYS A 205 4.25 16.17 -13.51
#